data_AF-A0A504JF46-F1
#
_entry.id   AF-A0A504JF46-F1
#
_cell.length_a   1.000
_cell.length_b   1.000
_cell.length_c   1.000
_cell.angle_alpha   90.00
_cell.angle_beta   90.00
_cell.angle_gamma   90.00
#
_symmetry.space_group_name_H-M   'P 1'
#
loop_
_entity.id
_entity.type
_entity.pdbx_description
1 polymer ?
#
loop_
_entity_poly.entity_id
_entity_poly.type
_entity_poly.pdbx_seq_one_letter_code
_entity_poly.pdbx_strand_id
1 'polypeptide(L)'
;METKVIKLNWDENDITSELHEHIKENPLRLKWSIVTNVEQHLPKDNIEKEKGFAAKLPRIDLRLVTINSSLEYEYHMEAKNLKEKDSGLKRRYIDTGINSFVTHKYENGCLLGYVLEGDLDKTVNGVNKLLKKDERELEFLKPKPYHFHDKYYESEHPDNMVIKHFMFDFTSLNSA
;
A
#
# COMPACT_ATOMS: atom_id res chain seq x y z
N MET A 1 7.76 -22.06 16.15
CA MET A 1 7.93 -20.60 16.31
C MET A 1 8.68 -20.15 15.09
N GLU A 2 7.96 -19.78 14.02
CA GLU A 2 8.61 -19.10 12.91
C GLU A 2 8.96 -17.70 13.38
N THR A 3 10.26 -17.42 13.34
CA THR A 3 10.81 -16.09 13.55
C THR A 3 10.13 -15.18 12.52
N LYS A 4 9.53 -14.07 12.94
CA LYS A 4 9.00 -13.06 12.02
C LYS A 4 10.17 -12.48 11.24
N VAL A 5 10.36 -12.86 9.98
CA VAL A 5 11.49 -12.41 9.17
C VAL A 5 11.00 -11.35 8.19
N ILE A 6 11.06 -10.08 8.58
CA ILE A 6 11.11 -8.98 7.62
C ILE A 6 12.56 -8.51 7.58
N LYS A 7 13.18 -8.48 6.40
CA LYS A 7 14.57 -8.04 6.25
C LYS A 7 14.64 -6.61 5.71
N LEU A 8 15.63 -5.85 6.17
CA LEU A 8 15.85 -4.44 5.75
C LEU A 8 16.13 -4.24 4.26
N ASN A 9 16.54 -5.29 3.56
CA ASN A 9 16.90 -5.30 2.14
C ASN A 9 15.85 -5.98 1.25
N TRP A 10 14.71 -6.37 1.81
CA TRP A 10 13.59 -6.91 1.03
C TRP A 10 12.93 -5.82 0.19
N ASP A 11 12.57 -6.20 -1.02
CA ASP A 11 11.78 -5.35 -1.90
C ASP A 11 10.31 -5.34 -1.46
N GLU A 12 9.52 -4.42 -2.00
CA GLU A 12 8.11 -4.28 -1.62
C GLU A 12 7.28 -5.55 -1.88
N ASN A 13 7.60 -6.27 -2.95
CA ASN A 13 6.92 -7.50 -3.34
C ASN A 13 7.28 -8.69 -2.44
N ASP A 14 8.50 -8.76 -1.90
CA ASP A 14 8.89 -9.80 -0.93
C ASP A 14 8.02 -9.72 0.34
N ILE A 15 7.91 -8.51 0.91
CA ILE A 15 7.11 -8.27 2.12
C ILE A 15 5.62 -8.50 1.83
N THR A 16 5.16 -8.08 0.66
CA THR A 16 3.75 -8.28 0.26
C THR A 16 3.43 -9.77 0.04
N SER A 17 4.39 -10.57 -0.43
CA SER A 17 4.25 -12.02 -0.53
C SER A 17 4.11 -12.67 0.84
N GLU A 18 4.96 -12.29 1.81
CA GLU A 18 4.85 -12.77 3.20
C GLU A 18 3.50 -12.42 3.82
N LEU A 19 3.04 -11.17 3.65
CA LEU A 19 1.72 -10.74 4.11
C LEU A 19 0.59 -11.55 3.45
N HIS A 20 0.70 -11.82 2.15
CA HIS A 20 -0.26 -12.64 1.41
C HIS A 20 -0.33 -14.08 1.95
N GLU A 21 0.81 -14.69 2.27
CA GLU A 21 0.88 -16.02 2.87
C GLU A 21 0.19 -16.07 4.24
N HIS A 22 0.50 -15.11 5.11
CA HIS A 22 -0.17 -15.00 6.41
C HIS A 22 -1.69 -14.78 6.30
N ILE A 23 -2.15 -14.00 5.30
CA ILE A 23 -3.59 -13.86 5.04
C ILE A 23 -4.18 -15.21 4.60
N LYS A 24 -3.50 -15.96 3.72
CA LYS A 24 -3.98 -17.25 3.21
C LYS A 24 -4.12 -18.32 4.30
N GLU A 25 -3.22 -18.29 5.28
CA GLU A 25 -3.22 -19.22 6.42
C GLU A 25 -4.23 -18.83 7.50
N ASN A 26 -4.60 -17.55 7.59
CA ASN A 26 -5.52 -17.07 8.61
C ASN A 26 -6.96 -17.59 8.36
N PRO A 27 -7.55 -18.39 9.26
CA PRO A 27 -8.88 -18.97 9.05
C PRO A 27 -10.00 -17.90 8.96
N LEU A 28 -9.79 -16.69 9.49
CA LEU A 28 -10.75 -15.59 9.37
C LEU A 28 -11.02 -15.21 7.93
N ARG A 29 -10.07 -15.43 7.01
CA ARG A 29 -10.28 -15.14 5.59
C ARG A 29 -11.43 -15.95 5.00
N LEU A 30 -11.64 -17.20 5.46
CA LEU A 30 -12.73 -18.04 4.97
C LEU A 30 -14.08 -17.52 5.48
N LYS A 31 -14.12 -17.09 6.75
CA LYS A 31 -15.30 -16.50 7.36
C LYS A 31 -15.73 -15.20 6.66
N TRP A 32 -14.75 -14.43 6.17
CA TRP A 32 -14.99 -13.15 5.49
C TRP A 32 -15.01 -13.27 3.96
N SER A 33 -14.92 -14.49 3.42
CA SER A 33 -14.85 -14.76 1.98
C SER A 33 -13.75 -13.97 1.27
N ILE A 34 -12.60 -13.82 1.92
CA ILE A 34 -11.46 -13.05 1.42
C ILE A 34 -10.52 -13.94 0.61
N VAL A 35 -10.25 -13.50 -0.62
CA VAL A 35 -9.20 -14.01 -1.50
C VAL A 35 -8.20 -12.88 -1.74
N THR A 36 -6.92 -13.21 -1.81
CA THR A 36 -5.88 -12.24 -2.16
C THR A 36 -4.99 -12.77 -3.28
N ASN A 37 -4.42 -11.86 -4.06
CA ASN A 37 -3.45 -12.14 -5.12
C ASN A 37 -2.35 -11.08 -5.10
N VAL A 38 -1.11 -11.49 -5.29
CA VAL A 38 0.05 -10.58 -5.41
C VAL A 38 0.33 -10.24 -6.87
N GLU A 39 0.87 -9.04 -7.11
CA GLU A 39 1.39 -8.61 -8.41
C GLU A 39 0.40 -8.74 -9.59
N GLN A 40 -0.89 -8.44 -9.34
CA GLN A 40 -1.93 -8.56 -10.36
C GLN A 40 -1.90 -7.40 -11.36
N HIS A 41 -1.89 -7.72 -12.65
CA HIS A 41 -2.07 -6.75 -13.72
C HIS A 41 -3.55 -6.35 -13.83
N LEU A 42 -3.81 -5.04 -13.87
CA LEU A 42 -5.16 -4.48 -13.97
C LEU A 42 -5.53 -4.23 -15.43
N PRO A 43 -6.63 -4.82 -15.93
CA PRO A 43 -7.15 -4.51 -17.25
C PRO A 43 -7.45 -3.02 -17.41
N LYS A 44 -7.25 -2.49 -18.62
CA LYS A 44 -7.74 -1.16 -19.00
C LYS A 44 -8.42 -1.25 -20.36
N ASP A 45 -9.55 -0.57 -20.49
CA ASP A 45 -10.42 -0.69 -21.66
C ASP A 45 -9.84 -0.07 -22.94
N ASN A 46 -8.89 0.87 -22.81
CA ASN A 46 -8.36 1.67 -23.91
C ASN A 46 -6.89 1.35 -24.29
N ILE A 47 -6.49 0.08 -24.29
CA ILE A 47 -5.13 -0.34 -24.68
C ILE A 47 -5.17 -1.16 -25.95
N GLU A 48 -4.33 -0.79 -26.93
CA GLU A 48 -4.11 -1.58 -28.14
C GLU A 48 -3.51 -2.95 -27.80
N LYS A 49 -4.21 -4.03 -28.20
CA LYS A 49 -3.87 -5.41 -27.85
C LYS A 49 -2.79 -5.99 -28.77
N GLU A 50 -1.63 -5.34 -28.81
CA GLU A 50 -0.45 -5.83 -29.54
C GLU A 50 0.37 -6.85 -28.73
N LYS A 51 1.29 -7.57 -29.36
CA LYS A 51 2.14 -8.56 -28.67
C LYS A 51 2.85 -7.91 -27.46
N GLY A 52 2.62 -8.46 -26.27
CA GLY A 52 3.21 -8.00 -25.02
C GLY A 52 2.44 -6.89 -24.29
N PHE A 53 1.23 -6.51 -24.75
CA PHE A 53 0.43 -5.47 -24.09
C PHE A 53 0.12 -5.80 -22.62
N ALA A 54 -0.19 -7.07 -22.31
CA ALA A 54 -0.59 -7.50 -20.97
C ALA A 54 0.49 -7.26 -19.90
N ALA A 55 1.77 -7.42 -20.28
CA ALA A 55 2.91 -7.18 -19.37
C ALA A 55 3.20 -5.69 -19.12
N LYS A 56 2.56 -4.79 -19.89
CA LYS A 56 2.67 -3.33 -19.72
C LYS A 56 1.51 -2.75 -18.91
N LEU A 57 0.53 -3.58 -18.54
CA LEU A 57 -0.60 -3.15 -17.73
C LEU A 57 -0.12 -2.68 -16.35
N PRO A 58 -0.81 -1.71 -15.72
CA PRO A 58 -0.58 -1.39 -14.32
C PRO A 58 -0.64 -2.64 -13.46
N ARG A 59 0.32 -2.79 -12.55
CA ARG A 59 0.44 -3.94 -11.68
C ARG A 59 0.29 -3.49 -10.24
N ILE A 60 -0.71 -4.00 -9.53
CA ILE A 60 -0.94 -3.71 -8.12
C ILE A 60 -0.16 -4.71 -7.26
N ASP A 61 0.38 -4.27 -6.12
CA ASP A 61 1.18 -5.13 -5.24
C ASP A 61 0.32 -6.23 -4.60
N LEU A 62 -0.88 -5.88 -4.10
CA LEU A 62 -1.84 -6.83 -3.55
C LEU A 62 -3.27 -6.46 -3.94
N ARG A 63 -4.04 -7.44 -4.42
CA ARG A 63 -5.49 -7.33 -4.61
C ARG A 63 -6.19 -8.16 -3.55
N LEU A 64 -7.21 -7.59 -2.93
CA LEU A 64 -8.15 -8.27 -2.06
C LEU A 64 -9.50 -8.35 -2.75
N VAL A 65 -10.12 -9.53 -2.73
CA VAL A 65 -11.46 -9.76 -3.24
C VAL A 65 -12.34 -10.36 -2.18
N THR A 66 -13.58 -9.89 -2.12
CA THR A 66 -14.66 -10.63 -1.48
C THR A 66 -15.83 -10.79 -2.44
N ILE A 67 -16.39 -11.99 -2.49
CA ILE A 67 -17.58 -12.29 -3.28
C ILE A 67 -18.72 -12.52 -2.30
N ASN A 68 -19.77 -11.72 -2.42
CA ASN A 68 -21.01 -11.91 -1.68
C ASN A 68 -22.16 -12.07 -2.64
N SER A 69 -22.80 -13.24 -2.59
CA SER A 69 -23.97 -13.62 -3.39
C SER A 69 -23.71 -13.51 -4.90
N SER A 70 -23.92 -12.33 -5.49
CA SER A 70 -23.78 -12.05 -6.92
C SER A 70 -22.86 -10.87 -7.22
N LEU A 71 -22.18 -10.31 -6.21
CA LEU A 71 -21.30 -9.15 -6.36
C LEU A 71 -19.87 -9.52 -5.97
N GLU A 72 -18.93 -9.17 -6.84
CA GLU A 72 -17.50 -9.20 -6.57
C GLU A 72 -17.06 -7.78 -6.19
N TYR A 73 -16.40 -7.67 -5.04
CA TYR A 73 -15.80 -6.43 -4.57
C TYR A 73 -14.29 -6.58 -4.59
N GLU A 74 -13.63 -5.69 -5.33
CA GLU A 74 -12.18 -5.64 -5.44
C GLU A 74 -11.63 -4.46 -4.65
N TYR A 75 -10.51 -4.69 -3.97
CA TYR A 75 -9.79 -3.66 -3.24
C TYR A 75 -8.30 -3.76 -3.55
N HIS A 76 -7.72 -2.65 -4.02
CA HIS A 76 -6.34 -2.58 -4.47
C HIS A 76 -5.43 -2.02 -3.38
N MET A 77 -4.30 -2.66 -3.14
CA MET A 77 -3.31 -2.21 -2.16
C MET A 77 -1.96 -2.03 -2.86
N GLU A 78 -1.53 -0.79 -2.99
CA GLU A 78 -0.17 -0.45 -3.42
C GLU A 78 0.70 -0.41 -2.17
N ALA A 79 1.94 -0.88 -2.26
CA ALA A 79 2.88 -0.94 -1.15
C ALA A 79 4.17 -0.16 -1.48
N LYS A 80 4.74 0.44 -0.44
CA LYS A 80 5.99 1.20 -0.53
C LYS A 80 6.83 0.99 0.72
N ASN A 81 8.11 0.68 0.52
CA ASN A 81 9.08 0.65 1.59
C ASN A 81 9.40 2.07 2.06
N LEU A 82 9.60 2.21 3.36
CA LEU A 82 9.91 3.47 4.02
C LEU A 82 11.02 3.27 5.05
N LYS A 83 11.93 4.25 5.11
CA LYS A 83 12.98 4.37 6.15
C LYS A 83 13.07 5.81 6.61
N GLU A 84 13.26 6.05 7.90
CA GLU A 84 13.26 7.40 8.50
C GLU A 84 14.25 8.33 7.81
N LYS A 85 15.46 7.85 7.48
CA LYS A 85 16.53 8.67 6.90
C LYS A 85 16.63 8.62 5.37
N ASP A 86 15.78 7.85 4.70
CA ASP A 86 15.79 7.74 3.25
C ASP A 86 14.72 8.64 2.61
N SER A 87 15.12 9.79 2.06
CA SER A 87 14.21 10.70 1.36
C SER A 87 13.75 10.17 0.00
N GLY A 88 14.54 9.29 -0.64
CA GLY A 88 14.20 8.70 -1.93
C GLY A 88 13.00 7.75 -1.81
N LEU A 89 12.98 6.92 -0.76
CA LEU A 89 11.84 6.06 -0.45
C LEU A 89 10.57 6.87 -0.13
N LYS A 90 10.69 7.94 0.67
CA LYS A 90 9.55 8.85 0.94
C LYS A 90 9.05 9.55 -0.33
N ARG A 91 9.97 9.91 -1.23
CA ARG A 91 9.62 10.50 -2.53
C ARG A 91 8.89 9.49 -3.42
N ARG A 92 9.35 8.23 -3.49
CA ARG A 92 8.62 7.14 -4.17
C ARG A 92 7.22 6.91 -3.59
N TYR A 93 7.07 7.00 -2.26
CA TYR A 93 5.76 6.91 -1.59
C TYR A 93 4.75 7.91 -2.14
N ILE A 94 5.21 9.15 -2.42
CA ILE A 94 4.39 10.21 -2.99
C ILE A 94 4.22 9.99 -4.51
N ASP A 95 5.33 9.95 -5.25
CA ASP A 95 5.35 10.05 -6.70
C ASP A 95 4.74 8.82 -7.39
N THR A 96 4.84 7.66 -6.75
CA THR A 96 4.36 6.39 -7.32
C THR A 96 3.30 5.71 -6.46
N GLY A 97 3.23 5.99 -5.16
CA GLY A 97 2.17 5.49 -4.29
C GLY A 97 0.93 6.38 -4.37
N ILE A 98 0.97 7.55 -3.74
CA ILE A 98 -0.14 8.52 -3.71
C ILE A 98 -0.61 8.86 -5.12
N ASN A 99 0.31 9.26 -6.00
CA ASN A 99 -0.06 9.71 -7.34
C ASN A 99 -0.67 8.59 -8.21
N SER A 100 -0.40 7.31 -7.94
CA SER A 100 -1.07 6.23 -8.68
C SER A 100 -2.57 6.17 -8.41
N PHE A 101 -3.01 6.53 -7.19
CA PHE A 101 -4.45 6.65 -6.90
C PHE A 101 -5.03 7.95 -7.44
N VAL A 102 -4.31 9.08 -7.28
CA VAL A 102 -4.75 10.40 -7.81
C VAL A 102 -4.92 10.37 -9.32
N THR A 103 -4.05 9.66 -10.05
CA THR A 103 -4.13 9.53 -11.51
C THR A 103 -5.07 8.42 -11.98
N HIS A 104 -5.82 7.79 -11.07
CA HIS A 104 -6.67 6.64 -11.35
C HIS A 104 -5.93 5.51 -12.10
N LYS A 105 -4.63 5.34 -11.80
CA LYS A 105 -3.89 4.13 -12.21
C LYS A 105 -4.50 2.91 -11.53
N TYR A 106 -4.93 3.08 -10.28
CA TYR A 106 -5.69 2.11 -9.50
C TYR A 106 -6.97 2.76 -8.97
N GLU A 107 -8.08 2.06 -9.07
CA GLU A 107 -9.36 2.46 -8.47
C GLU A 107 -9.56 1.72 -7.15
N ASN A 108 -10.31 2.29 -6.21
CA ASN A 108 -10.76 1.64 -4.97
C ASN A 108 -9.67 0.88 -4.19
N GLY A 109 -8.98 1.57 -3.29
CA GLY A 109 -7.85 0.96 -2.61
C GLY A 109 -7.28 1.70 -1.41
N CYS A 110 -6.11 1.26 -0.97
CA CYS A 110 -5.30 1.92 0.04
C CYS A 110 -3.81 1.83 -0.30
N LEU A 111 -3.02 2.65 0.38
CA LEU A 111 -1.56 2.65 0.28
C LEU A 111 -0.97 2.06 1.57
N LEU A 112 -0.14 1.05 1.42
CA LEU A 112 0.59 0.41 2.50
C LEU A 112 1.98 1.03 2.60
N GLY A 113 2.37 1.46 3.80
CA GLY A 113 3.74 1.89 4.08
C GLY A 113 4.43 0.88 4.96
N TYR A 114 5.44 0.20 4.42
CA TYR A 114 6.28 -0.72 5.19
C TYR A 114 7.46 0.05 5.77
N VAL A 115 7.37 0.41 7.05
CA VAL A 115 8.43 1.13 7.76
C VAL A 115 9.45 0.12 8.26
N LEU A 116 10.59 0.08 7.58
CA LEU A 116 11.63 -0.94 7.81
C LEU A 116 12.68 -0.49 8.83
N GLU A 117 12.96 0.82 8.89
CA GLU A 117 14.06 1.37 9.69
C GLU A 117 13.72 2.78 10.23
N GLY A 118 14.07 3.01 11.50
CA GLY A 118 13.92 4.28 12.19
C GLY A 118 12.58 4.40 12.93
N ASP A 119 12.06 5.61 13.02
CA ASP A 119 10.82 5.94 13.74
C ASP A 119 9.66 6.26 12.79
N LEU A 120 8.48 5.71 13.08
CA LEU A 120 7.27 5.89 12.27
C LEU A 120 6.85 7.36 12.19
N ASP A 121 6.76 8.05 13.32
CA ASP A 121 6.27 9.43 13.36
C ASP A 121 7.21 10.37 12.61
N LYS A 122 8.52 10.20 12.78
CA LYS A 122 9.53 10.93 11.99
C LYS A 122 9.46 10.59 10.50
N THR A 123 9.15 9.34 10.16
CA THR A 123 8.97 8.91 8.76
C THR A 123 7.77 9.61 8.12
N VAL A 124 6.61 9.59 8.77
CA VAL A 124 5.38 10.29 8.31
C VAL A 124 5.61 11.80 8.24
N ASN A 125 6.23 12.39 9.26
CA ASN A 125 6.62 13.80 9.24
C ASN A 125 7.57 14.12 8.08
N GLY A 126 8.47 13.19 7.73
CA GLY A 126 9.32 13.30 6.56
C GLY A 126 8.53 13.34 5.25
N VAL A 127 7.51 12.49 5.10
CA VAL A 127 6.61 12.52 3.93
C VAL A 127 5.87 13.85 3.86
N ASN A 128 5.25 14.30 4.96
CA ASN A 128 4.54 15.58 5.01
C ASN A 128 5.46 16.78 4.74
N LYS A 129 6.73 16.74 5.17
CA LYS A 129 7.73 17.76 4.80
C LYS A 129 8.00 17.83 3.30
N LEU A 130 8.03 16.68 2.61
CA LEU A 130 8.19 16.64 1.15
C LEU A 130 6.94 17.18 0.46
N LEU A 131 5.74 16.76 0.89
CA LEU A 131 4.47 17.31 0.37
C LEU A 131 4.39 18.82 0.55
N LYS A 132 4.82 19.34 1.71
CA LYS A 132 4.88 20.79 1.96
C LYS A 132 5.80 21.51 0.99
N LYS A 133 6.96 20.92 0.69
CA LYS A 133 7.91 21.48 -0.28
C LYS A 133 7.32 21.54 -1.69
N ASP A 134 6.39 20.65 -1.98
CA ASP A 134 5.69 20.58 -3.27
C ASP A 134 4.36 21.36 -3.27
N GLU A 135 4.07 22.14 -2.21
CA GLU A 135 2.82 22.92 -2.06
C GLU A 135 1.54 22.05 -2.02
N ARG A 136 1.65 20.83 -1.45
CA ARG A 136 0.59 19.81 -1.35
C ARG A 136 0.12 19.60 0.10
N GLU A 137 -0.03 20.68 0.89
CA GLU A 137 -0.36 20.57 2.31
C GLU A 137 -1.72 19.93 2.62
N LEU A 138 -2.68 20.03 1.69
CA LEU A 138 -3.98 19.36 1.83
C LEU A 138 -3.85 17.84 1.86
N GLU A 139 -2.82 17.31 1.19
CA GLU A 139 -2.55 15.88 1.05
C GLU A 139 -1.71 15.30 2.19
N PHE A 140 -1.47 16.07 3.27
CA PHE A 140 -0.76 15.56 4.42
C PHE A 140 -1.41 14.29 4.96
N LEU A 141 -0.57 13.35 5.35
CA LEU A 141 -0.98 12.17 6.08
C LEU A 141 -1.38 12.62 7.49
N LYS A 142 -2.69 12.62 7.76
CA LYS A 142 -3.28 12.99 9.05
C LYS A 142 -3.66 11.69 9.78
N PRO A 143 -3.20 11.49 11.03
CA PRO A 143 -3.58 10.30 11.78
C PRO A 143 -5.09 10.30 12.04
N LYS A 144 -5.69 9.12 11.96
CA LYS A 144 -7.12 8.91 12.21
C LYS A 144 -7.31 7.68 13.09
N PRO A 145 -8.26 7.70 14.02
CA PRO A 145 -8.59 6.50 14.78
C PRO A 145 -9.19 5.46 13.84
N TYR A 146 -8.69 4.23 13.90
CA TYR A 146 -9.26 3.10 13.18
C TYR A 146 -9.22 1.84 14.04
N HIS A 147 -10.32 1.08 14.02
CA HIS A 147 -10.50 -0.03 14.97
C HIS A 147 -9.56 -1.21 14.70
N PHE A 148 -9.21 -1.46 13.44
CA PHE A 148 -8.45 -2.64 13.02
C PHE A 148 -6.96 -2.40 12.85
N HIS A 149 -6.51 -1.14 12.91
CA HIS A 149 -5.10 -0.77 12.73
C HIS A 149 -4.81 0.56 13.43
N ASP A 150 -3.85 0.57 14.34
CA ASP A 150 -3.50 1.73 15.17
C ASP A 150 -2.68 2.78 14.40
N LYS A 151 -1.92 2.36 13.39
CA LYS A 151 -1.03 3.20 12.58
C LYS A 151 -1.71 3.59 11.26
N TYR A 152 -2.88 4.20 11.37
CA TYR A 152 -3.75 4.58 10.26
C TYR A 152 -3.76 6.10 10.03
N TYR A 153 -3.64 6.49 8.75
CA TYR A 153 -3.64 7.88 8.32
C TYR A 153 -4.53 8.05 7.09
N GLU A 154 -5.05 9.26 6.90
CA GLU A 154 -5.80 9.66 5.71
C GLU A 154 -5.14 10.90 5.10
N SER A 155 -5.13 10.99 3.78
CA SER A 155 -4.82 12.20 3.04
C SER A 155 -5.99 12.59 2.13
N GLU A 156 -6.25 13.89 2.03
CA GLU A 156 -7.32 14.47 1.22
C GLU A 156 -6.74 14.97 -0.10
N HIS A 157 -7.44 14.69 -1.19
CA HIS A 157 -7.03 14.99 -2.57
C HIS A 157 -8.16 15.73 -3.29
N PRO A 158 -7.91 16.29 -4.49
CA PRO A 158 -8.97 16.85 -5.34
C PRO A 158 -10.14 15.88 -5.54
N ASP A 159 -11.29 16.44 -5.92
CA ASP A 159 -12.54 15.70 -6.17
C ASP A 159 -13.09 14.91 -4.97
N ASN A 160 -12.81 15.39 -3.75
CA ASN A 160 -13.17 14.75 -2.48
C ASN A 160 -12.61 13.32 -2.32
N MET A 161 -11.53 13.00 -3.04
CA MET A 161 -10.87 11.71 -2.91
C MET A 161 -10.10 11.66 -1.58
N VAL A 162 -10.26 10.55 -0.85
CA VAL A 162 -9.51 10.27 0.38
C VAL A 162 -8.69 9.00 0.15
N ILE A 163 -7.37 9.10 0.32
CA ILE A 163 -6.49 7.94 0.30
C ILE A 163 -6.29 7.47 1.74
N LYS A 164 -6.50 6.17 1.93
CA LYS A 164 -6.27 5.46 3.20
C LYS A 164 -4.84 4.95 3.24
N HIS A 165 -4.14 5.23 4.32
CA HIS A 165 -2.75 4.82 4.52
C HIS A 165 -2.65 3.90 5.72
N PHE A 166 -2.20 2.66 5.50
CA PHE A 166 -1.93 1.70 6.55
C PHE A 166 -0.42 1.55 6.70
N MET A 167 0.13 2.04 7.82
CA MET A 167 1.56 1.95 8.08
C MET A 167 1.86 0.69 8.89
N PHE A 168 2.59 -0.24 8.28
CA PHE A 168 3.11 -1.42 8.97
C PHE A 168 4.53 -1.13 9.41
N ASP A 169 4.71 -1.03 10.72
CA ASP A 169 5.98 -0.70 11.32
C ASP A 169 6.68 -1.98 11.78
N PHE A 170 7.72 -2.32 11.03
CA PHE A 170 8.54 -3.51 11.23
C PHE A 170 9.88 -3.20 11.90
N THR A 171 10.07 -1.97 12.39
CA THR A 171 11.34 -1.51 12.98
C THR A 171 11.74 -2.33 14.21
N SER A 172 10.75 -2.79 14.98
CA SER A 172 10.98 -3.68 16.14
C SER A 172 11.44 -5.08 15.76
N LEU A 173 11.22 -5.54 14.52
CA LEU A 173 11.68 -6.85 14.04
C LEU A 173 13.17 -6.82 13.65
N ASN A 174 13.70 -5.62 13.37
CA ASN A 174 15.10 -5.40 12.98
C ASN A 174 15.99 -4.95 14.15
N SER A 175 15.44 -4.88 15.36
CA SER A 175 16.16 -4.42 16.56
C SER A 175 16.84 -5.56 17.34
N ALA A 176 17.16 -6.67 16.67
CA ALA A 176 17.80 -7.86 17.25
C ALA A 176 19.31 -7.88 16.98
#